data_AF-A0A1Y2UNV0-F1
#
_entry.id   AF-A0A1Y2UNV0-F1
#
_cell.length_a   1.000
_cell.length_b   1.000
_cell.length_c   1.000
_cell.angle_alpha   90.00
_cell.angle_beta   90.00
_cell.angle_gamma   90.00
#
_symmetry.space_group_name_H-M   'P 1'
#
loop_
_entity.id
_entity.type
_entity.pdbx_description
1 polymer ?
#
loop_
_entity_poly.entity_id
_entity_poly.type
_entity_poly.pdbx_seq_one_letter_code
_entity_poly.pdbx_strand_id
1 'polypeptide(L)'
;MALVDYSSSDSESAVEEAPSASAKRRKTSHDKPSDESALPPLPAAFHDLYASTVRVSTSDDPALHQGRKRVNPHKAGNWPSHLYVEWHPTPSQRSILTSLLSALKPALSPLSVDLTSFLVSDLGAPQPLHISLSRPIVLSTSQKDGFLEELVSRIKTSGVAPFDLAPRGLEWHRTQESARSFLVLRVASAVSSDAVSAPGPVDHNAACTEKDKKKASTGSNQQQQEQQQNPQLTNLLQRCNALVKEYKQPPLYAFKANNGDDAFHISIAWSFAPPTPEVKQRTEEVFACHSSGTTRDEILGLRVHVDGIKAKIGNVVTHVPLPVRKKTG
;
A
#
# COMPACT_ATOMS: atom_id res chain seq x y z
N MET A 1 -24.71 8.56 -44.05
CA MET A 1 -24.68 7.40 -43.12
C MET A 1 -24.73 6.15 -43.97
N ALA A 2 -23.64 5.38 -44.00
CA ALA A 2 -23.58 4.13 -44.76
C ALA A 2 -23.81 2.98 -43.79
N LEU A 3 -24.95 2.31 -43.92
CA LEU A 3 -25.26 1.03 -43.28
C LEU A 3 -24.38 -0.04 -43.93
N VAL A 4 -23.66 -0.80 -43.12
CA VAL A 4 -22.88 -1.96 -43.57
C VAL A 4 -23.70 -3.20 -43.27
N ASP A 5 -24.18 -3.87 -44.32
CA ASP A 5 -24.91 -5.12 -44.25
C ASP A 5 -23.94 -6.29 -43.96
N TYR A 6 -24.19 -7.02 -42.88
CA TYR A 6 -23.54 -8.31 -42.63
C TYR A 6 -24.45 -9.44 -43.12
N SER A 7 -24.02 -10.10 -44.20
CA SER A 7 -24.61 -11.38 -44.61
C SER A 7 -24.20 -12.47 -43.63
N SER A 8 -25.21 -13.13 -43.06
CA SER A 8 -25.12 -14.39 -42.32
C SER A 8 -25.11 -15.55 -43.31
N SER A 9 -24.22 -16.54 -43.12
CA SER A 9 -24.47 -17.89 -43.63
C SER A 9 -23.73 -18.95 -42.81
N ASP A 10 -24.45 -20.03 -42.62
CA ASP A 10 -24.38 -21.11 -41.64
C ASP A 10 -23.77 -22.41 -42.22
N SER A 11 -23.49 -23.37 -41.33
CA SER A 11 -23.38 -24.84 -41.54
C SER A 11 -22.03 -25.54 -41.87
N GLU A 12 -21.41 -26.09 -40.81
CA GLU A 12 -21.10 -27.52 -40.50
C GLU A 12 -20.51 -28.53 -41.56
N SER A 13 -19.38 -29.15 -41.16
CA SER A 13 -18.98 -30.58 -41.26
C SER A 13 -18.57 -31.26 -42.59
N ALA A 14 -17.33 -31.81 -42.65
CA ALA A 14 -16.97 -33.20 -43.00
C ALA A 14 -15.44 -33.41 -43.15
N VAL A 15 -15.02 -34.69 -43.18
CA VAL A 15 -13.77 -35.30 -42.67
C VAL A 15 -12.78 -35.82 -43.74
N GLU A 16 -11.58 -36.18 -43.26
CA GLU A 16 -10.50 -37.08 -43.80
C GLU A 16 -9.54 -36.49 -44.88
N GLU A 17 -8.22 -36.70 -44.86
CA GLU A 17 -7.47 -37.98 -44.90
C GLU A 17 -5.96 -37.80 -44.54
N ALA A 18 -5.28 -38.84 -44.05
CA ALA A 18 -3.85 -38.90 -43.64
C ALA A 18 -2.89 -39.35 -44.78
N PRO A 19 -1.53 -39.33 -44.59
CA PRO A 19 -0.84 -40.58 -44.18
C PRO A 19 0.51 -40.51 -43.41
N SER A 20 0.73 -41.57 -42.60
CA SER A 20 1.93 -42.38 -42.26
C SER A 20 3.26 -41.76 -41.77
N ALA A 21 3.69 -42.05 -40.53
CA ALA A 21 4.69 -43.06 -40.07
C ALA A 21 6.11 -42.45 -39.85
N SER A 22 6.79 -42.56 -38.70
CA SER A 22 7.31 -43.80 -38.08
C SER A 22 7.81 -43.63 -36.62
N ALA A 23 7.32 -44.51 -35.74
CA ALA A 23 7.86 -45.18 -34.55
C ALA A 23 9.01 -44.62 -33.63
N LYS A 24 8.74 -44.79 -32.31
CA LYS A 24 9.62 -45.10 -31.13
C LYS A 24 10.12 -43.95 -30.23
N ARG A 25 9.44 -43.74 -29.09
CA ARG A 25 9.86 -44.22 -27.73
C ARG A 25 8.88 -43.74 -26.64
N ARG A 26 8.19 -44.68 -25.99
CA ARG A 26 7.54 -44.47 -24.68
C ARG A 26 8.62 -44.42 -23.60
N LYS A 27 8.66 -43.35 -22.81
CA LYS A 27 9.17 -43.37 -21.43
C LYS A 27 8.13 -42.67 -20.55
N THR A 28 7.35 -43.49 -19.85
CA THR A 28 6.43 -43.09 -18.79
C THR A 28 7.24 -42.78 -17.53
N SER A 29 7.05 -41.60 -16.93
CA SER A 29 7.06 -41.45 -15.47
C SER A 29 6.68 -40.02 -15.05
N HIS A 30 5.64 -39.96 -14.22
CA HIS A 30 5.16 -38.86 -13.38
C HIS A 30 4.34 -37.73 -14.02
N ASP A 31 3.07 -38.09 -14.17
CA ASP A 31 1.89 -37.28 -13.90
C ASP A 31 2.09 -36.36 -12.66
N LYS A 32 2.20 -35.06 -12.92
CA LYS A 32 1.80 -33.99 -12.01
C LYS A 32 0.75 -33.19 -12.79
N PRO A 33 -0.43 -32.89 -12.21
CA PRO A 33 -1.41 -32.11 -12.93
C PRO A 33 -0.82 -30.72 -13.18
N SER A 34 -0.74 -30.36 -14.46
CA SER A 34 -0.50 -29.00 -14.91
C SER A 34 -1.64 -28.13 -14.38
N ASP A 35 -1.27 -27.11 -13.61
CA ASP A 35 -2.15 -26.04 -13.16
C ASP A 35 -2.47 -25.15 -14.38
N GLU A 36 -3.27 -25.68 -15.29
CA GLU A 36 -3.54 -25.16 -16.64
C GLU A 36 -4.74 -24.20 -16.64
N SER A 37 -4.96 -23.45 -15.56
CA SER A 37 -6.01 -22.41 -15.50
C SER A 37 -5.62 -21.11 -14.81
N ALA A 38 -4.37 -20.94 -14.38
CA ALA A 38 -3.93 -19.65 -13.84
C ALA A 38 -3.55 -18.72 -15.01
N LEU A 39 -4.52 -17.91 -15.47
CA LEU A 39 -4.22 -16.79 -16.36
C LEU A 39 -3.05 -15.97 -15.79
N PRO A 40 -2.10 -15.51 -16.64
CA PRO A 40 -1.01 -14.68 -16.16
C PRO A 40 -1.57 -13.42 -15.49
N PRO A 41 -0.95 -12.94 -14.40
CA PRO A 41 -1.42 -11.73 -13.73
C PRO A 41 -1.40 -10.56 -14.71
N LEU A 42 -2.39 -9.67 -14.58
CA LEU A 42 -2.47 -8.48 -15.41
C LEU A 42 -1.17 -7.66 -15.29
N PRO A 43 -0.62 -7.12 -16.40
CA PRO A 43 0.55 -6.27 -16.34
C PRO A 43 0.30 -5.09 -15.39
N ALA A 44 1.22 -4.81 -14.48
CA ALA A 44 1.06 -3.72 -13.50
C ALA A 44 0.77 -2.36 -14.17
N ALA A 45 1.31 -2.14 -15.37
CA ALA A 45 1.08 -0.94 -16.18
C ALA A 45 -0.39 -0.77 -16.63
N PHE A 46 -1.18 -1.85 -16.70
CA PHE A 46 -2.59 -1.77 -17.05
C PHE A 46 -3.39 -0.99 -16.01
N HIS A 47 -3.08 -1.18 -14.73
CA HIS A 47 -3.75 -0.47 -13.63
C HIS A 47 -3.47 1.04 -13.66
N ASP A 48 -2.27 1.43 -14.10
CA ASP A 48 -1.86 2.83 -14.20
C ASP A 48 -2.70 3.62 -15.21
N LEU A 49 -3.20 2.97 -16.28
CA LEU A 49 -4.02 3.61 -17.31
C LEU A 49 -5.35 4.13 -16.78
N TYR A 50 -5.91 3.48 -15.76
CA TYR A 50 -7.21 3.81 -15.17
C TYR A 50 -7.12 4.43 -13.77
N ALA A 51 -5.90 4.64 -13.26
CA ALA A 51 -5.66 5.27 -11.96
C ALA A 51 -5.96 6.79 -11.94
N SER A 52 -6.19 7.39 -13.11
CA SER A 52 -6.70 8.76 -13.23
C SER A 52 -8.13 8.77 -13.74
N THR A 53 -9.01 9.47 -13.03
CA THR A 53 -10.38 9.70 -13.50
C THR A 53 -10.35 10.62 -14.71
N VAL A 54 -10.89 10.16 -15.85
CA VAL A 54 -11.15 10.99 -17.02
C VAL A 54 -12.12 12.12 -16.63
N ARG A 55 -11.77 13.36 -16.94
CA ARG A 55 -12.60 14.53 -16.60
C ARG A 55 -13.90 14.49 -17.41
N VAL A 56 -15.03 14.59 -16.71
CA VAL A 56 -16.34 14.81 -17.34
C VAL A 56 -16.62 16.30 -17.53
N SER A 57 -15.96 17.19 -16.77
CA SER A 57 -16.14 18.65 -16.89
C SER A 57 -14.90 19.46 -16.48
N THR A 58 -14.87 20.73 -16.90
CA THR A 58 -13.85 21.75 -16.57
C THR A 58 -14.22 22.61 -15.35
N SER A 59 -15.45 22.48 -14.83
CA SER A 59 -15.96 23.21 -13.67
C SER A 59 -15.89 22.34 -12.40
N ASP A 60 -15.51 22.94 -11.27
CA ASP A 60 -15.42 22.25 -9.97
C ASP A 60 -16.82 22.19 -9.33
N ASP A 61 -17.43 21.01 -9.35
CA ASP A 61 -18.70 20.75 -8.66
C ASP A 61 -18.43 19.94 -7.37
N PRO A 62 -18.58 20.55 -6.18
CA PRO A 62 -18.39 19.85 -4.90
C PRO A 62 -19.31 18.62 -4.73
N ALA A 63 -20.48 18.59 -5.37
CA ALA A 63 -21.41 17.46 -5.31
C ALA A 63 -20.85 16.22 -6.05
N LEU A 64 -20.11 16.42 -7.15
CA LEU A 64 -19.43 15.36 -7.91
C LEU A 64 -18.18 14.82 -7.21
N HIS A 65 -17.78 15.40 -6.07
CA HIS A 65 -16.55 15.07 -5.38
C HIS A 65 -16.78 14.64 -3.92
N GLN A 66 -18.01 14.20 -3.58
CA GLN A 66 -18.38 13.82 -2.21
C GLN A 66 -18.04 14.94 -1.20
N GLY A 67 -18.16 16.22 -1.60
CA GLY A 67 -17.77 17.37 -0.78
C GLY A 67 -16.26 17.66 -0.71
N ARG A 68 -15.41 16.99 -1.49
CA ARG A 68 -13.99 17.41 -1.62
C ARG A 68 -13.95 18.73 -2.38
N LYS A 69 -13.65 19.81 -1.66
CA LYS A 69 -13.28 21.10 -2.28
C LYS A 69 -11.85 21.00 -2.78
N ARG A 70 -11.61 21.21 -4.08
CA ARG A 70 -10.24 21.19 -4.61
C ARG A 70 -9.47 22.37 -4.04
N VAL A 71 -8.41 22.09 -3.29
CA VAL A 71 -7.53 23.12 -2.71
C VAL A 71 -6.76 23.87 -3.80
N ASN A 72 -6.56 23.24 -4.97
CA ASN A 72 -5.90 23.85 -6.13
C ASN A 72 -6.79 23.74 -7.38
N PRO A 73 -7.45 24.83 -7.82
CA PRO A 73 -8.06 24.92 -9.13
C PRO A 73 -7.03 24.60 -10.21
N HIS A 74 -7.41 23.84 -11.24
CA HIS A 74 -6.50 23.52 -12.34
C HIS A 74 -6.17 24.79 -13.14
N LYS A 75 -4.99 25.36 -12.88
CA LYS A 75 -4.39 26.38 -13.73
C LYS A 75 -3.54 25.67 -14.78
N ALA A 76 -3.73 25.99 -16.06
CA ALA A 76 -2.87 25.48 -17.12
C ALA A 76 -1.40 25.76 -16.74
N GLY A 77 -0.56 24.73 -16.77
CA GLY A 77 0.82 24.80 -16.30
C GLY A 77 1.08 24.20 -14.92
N ASN A 78 0.05 23.89 -14.14
CA ASN A 78 0.17 23.24 -12.84
C ASN A 78 -0.23 21.76 -12.91
N TRP A 79 0.63 20.91 -12.35
CA TRP A 79 0.53 19.45 -12.37
C TRP A 79 0.41 18.93 -10.94
N PRO A 80 -0.81 18.72 -10.42
CA PRO A 80 -1.02 18.08 -9.14
C PRO A 80 -0.37 16.71 -9.13
N SER A 81 0.50 16.46 -8.15
CA SER A 81 1.32 15.26 -8.10
C SER A 81 1.33 14.64 -6.71
N HIS A 82 1.59 13.33 -6.65
CA HIS A 82 1.61 12.55 -5.41
C HIS A 82 2.51 11.32 -5.56
N LEU A 83 3.38 11.10 -4.57
CA LEU A 83 4.25 9.93 -4.47
C LEU A 83 3.69 8.97 -3.43
N TYR A 84 3.56 7.70 -3.79
CA TYR A 84 3.00 6.68 -2.92
C TYR A 84 3.50 5.27 -3.26
N VAL A 85 3.37 4.35 -2.33
CA VAL A 85 3.41 2.91 -2.59
C VAL A 85 1.98 2.44 -2.82
N GLU A 86 1.75 1.64 -3.85
CA GLU A 86 0.43 1.10 -4.19
C GLU A 86 0.31 -0.35 -3.72
N TRP A 87 -0.85 -0.70 -3.16
CA TRP A 87 -1.20 -2.05 -2.78
C TRP A 87 -2.51 -2.46 -3.45
N HIS A 88 -2.49 -3.62 -4.10
CA HIS A 88 -3.70 -4.26 -4.63
C HIS A 88 -4.06 -5.44 -3.72
N PRO A 89 -5.02 -5.29 -2.78
CA PRO A 89 -5.46 -6.42 -1.96
C PRO A 89 -5.95 -7.57 -2.85
N THR A 90 -5.46 -8.78 -2.61
CA THR A 90 -6.01 -9.97 -3.29
C THR A 90 -7.48 -10.16 -2.90
N PRO A 91 -8.26 -11.00 -3.62
CA PRO A 91 -9.64 -11.28 -3.25
C PRO A 91 -9.81 -11.74 -1.79
N SER A 92 -8.90 -12.60 -1.29
CA SER A 92 -8.91 -13.06 0.11
C SER A 92 -8.58 -11.93 1.09
N GLN A 93 -7.53 -11.15 0.83
CA GLN A 93 -7.17 -9.99 1.66
C GLN A 93 -8.30 -8.95 1.70
N ARG A 94 -8.98 -8.72 0.56
CA ARG A 94 -10.12 -7.82 0.46
C ARG A 94 -11.34 -8.33 1.21
N SER A 95 -11.58 -9.64 1.20
CA SER A 95 -12.65 -10.26 1.99
C SER A 95 -12.42 -10.02 3.48
N ILE A 96 -11.19 -10.25 3.97
CA ILE A 96 -10.79 -10.01 5.35
C ILE A 96 -11.08 -8.55 5.76
N LEU A 97 -10.65 -7.57 4.93
CA LEU A 97 -10.89 -6.15 5.20
C LEU A 97 -12.38 -5.76 5.10
N THR A 98 -13.11 -6.33 4.16
CA THR A 98 -14.56 -6.09 3.99
C THR A 98 -15.35 -6.60 5.19
N SER A 99 -15.01 -7.79 5.72
CA SER A 99 -15.60 -8.34 6.94
C SER A 99 -15.36 -7.43 8.14
N LEU A 100 -14.13 -6.94 8.34
CA LEU A 100 -13.84 -5.94 9.39
C LEU A 100 -14.74 -4.71 9.27
N LEU A 101 -14.81 -4.10 8.08
CA LEU A 101 -15.64 -2.90 7.87
C LEU A 101 -17.14 -3.20 8.06
N SER A 102 -17.59 -4.40 7.71
CA SER A 102 -18.98 -4.84 7.90
C SER A 102 -19.33 -5.04 9.37
N ALA A 103 -18.37 -5.46 10.19
CA ALA A 103 -18.52 -5.54 11.64
C ALA A 103 -18.51 -4.17 12.32
N LEU A 104 -17.66 -3.25 11.84
CA LEU A 104 -17.55 -1.90 12.39
C LEU A 104 -18.77 -1.03 12.10
N LYS A 105 -19.37 -1.14 10.91
CA LYS A 105 -20.55 -0.35 10.52
C LYS A 105 -21.68 -0.36 11.55
N PRO A 106 -22.25 -1.51 11.96
CA PRO A 106 -23.32 -1.54 12.96
C PRO A 106 -22.83 -1.14 14.36
N ALA A 107 -21.59 -1.45 14.73
CA ALA A 107 -21.03 -1.08 16.03
C ALA A 107 -20.85 0.44 16.19
N LEU A 108 -20.58 1.14 15.09
CA LEU A 108 -20.33 2.58 15.08
C LEU A 108 -21.56 3.41 14.67
N SER A 109 -22.59 2.79 14.10
CA SER A 109 -23.84 3.45 13.73
C SER A 109 -24.53 4.18 14.91
N PRO A 110 -24.59 3.65 16.14
CA PRO A 110 -25.15 4.37 17.30
C PRO A 110 -24.40 5.67 17.62
N LEU A 111 -23.13 5.77 17.20
CA LEU A 111 -22.28 6.95 17.40
C LEU A 111 -22.34 7.93 16.23
N SER A 112 -23.29 7.74 15.30
CA SER A 112 -23.44 8.56 14.09
C SER A 112 -22.19 8.58 13.19
N VAL A 113 -21.42 7.48 13.19
CA VAL A 113 -20.26 7.33 12.30
C VAL A 113 -20.67 6.50 11.09
N ASP A 114 -20.81 7.16 9.94
CA ASP A 114 -21.01 6.48 8.66
C ASP A 114 -19.66 6.19 7.99
N LEU A 115 -19.39 4.92 7.71
CA LEU A 115 -18.14 4.43 7.15
C LEU A 115 -18.24 4.24 5.64
N THR A 116 -17.45 5.02 4.90
CA THR A 116 -17.25 4.86 3.45
C THR A 116 -15.97 4.08 3.18
N SER A 117 -16.08 2.96 2.47
CA SER A 117 -14.94 2.05 2.18
C SER A 117 -14.08 2.57 1.02
N PHE A 118 -12.78 2.24 1.04
CA PHE A 118 -11.86 2.40 -0.10
C PHE A 118 -11.59 1.08 -0.85
N LEU A 119 -12.25 -0.02 -0.49
CA LEU A 119 -11.95 -1.35 -1.04
C LEU A 119 -12.62 -1.60 -2.40
N VAL A 120 -13.74 -0.94 -2.66
CA VAL A 120 -14.55 -1.11 -3.88
C VAL A 120 -15.06 0.24 -4.34
N SER A 121 -15.15 0.42 -5.66
CA SER A 121 -15.78 1.58 -6.26
C SER A 121 -17.30 1.52 -6.15
N ASP A 122 -17.99 2.61 -6.48
CA ASP A 122 -19.45 2.66 -6.53
C ASP A 122 -20.05 1.66 -7.54
N LEU A 123 -19.24 1.20 -8.51
CA LEU A 123 -19.60 0.16 -9.49
C LEU A 123 -19.19 -1.25 -9.07
N GLY A 124 -18.72 -1.42 -7.82
CA GLY A 124 -18.29 -2.72 -7.28
C GLY A 124 -16.90 -3.17 -7.73
N ALA A 125 -16.14 -2.33 -8.44
CA ALA A 125 -14.81 -2.70 -8.91
C ALA A 125 -13.78 -2.62 -7.76
N PRO A 126 -12.90 -3.64 -7.61
CA PRO A 126 -11.76 -3.61 -6.70
C PRO A 126 -10.92 -2.34 -6.83
N GLN A 127 -10.67 -1.63 -5.73
CA GLN A 127 -9.78 -0.46 -5.72
C GLN A 127 -8.41 -0.78 -5.09
N PRO A 128 -7.33 -0.16 -5.59
CA PRO A 128 -6.03 -0.17 -4.92
C PRO A 128 -6.04 0.74 -3.69
N LEU A 129 -5.22 0.38 -2.71
CA LEU A 129 -4.91 1.18 -1.54
C LEU A 129 -3.48 1.70 -1.64
N HIS A 130 -3.07 2.61 -0.76
CA HIS A 130 -1.74 3.19 -0.84
C HIS A 130 -1.16 3.64 0.50
N ILE A 131 0.17 3.76 0.54
CA ILE A 131 0.95 4.40 1.60
C ILE A 131 1.57 5.66 1.02
N SER A 132 1.29 6.82 1.59
CA SER A 132 1.80 8.09 1.08
C SER A 132 3.29 8.30 1.39
N LEU A 133 4.05 8.72 0.39
CA LEU A 133 5.46 9.15 0.52
C LEU A 133 5.64 10.66 0.25
N SER A 134 4.58 11.35 -0.18
CA SER A 134 4.51 12.81 -0.21
C SER A 134 3.12 13.30 0.21
N ARG A 135 3.02 14.59 0.57
CA ARG A 135 1.74 15.30 0.54
C ARG A 135 1.32 15.48 -0.95
N PRO A 136 0.07 15.87 -1.23
CA PRO A 136 -0.25 16.43 -2.54
C PRO A 136 0.66 17.64 -2.82
N ILE A 137 1.40 17.59 -3.92
CA ILE A 137 2.31 18.65 -4.37
C ILE A 137 1.86 19.20 -5.73
N VAL A 138 2.35 20.37 -6.14
CA VAL A 138 2.03 20.96 -7.44
C VAL A 138 3.31 21.33 -8.18
N LEU A 139 3.58 20.63 -9.29
CA LEU A 139 4.73 20.88 -10.15
C LEU A 139 4.33 21.80 -11.31
N SER A 140 5.23 22.66 -11.78
CA SER A 140 5.02 23.38 -13.04
C SER A 140 5.31 22.49 -14.26
N THR A 141 4.86 22.91 -15.45
CA THR A 141 5.21 22.22 -16.71
C THR A 141 6.73 22.10 -16.90
N SER A 142 7.50 23.12 -16.52
CA SER A 142 8.96 23.09 -16.62
C SER A 142 9.64 22.17 -15.60
N GLN A 143 8.94 21.80 -14.52
CA GLN A 143 9.47 20.96 -13.44
C GLN A 143 9.14 19.49 -13.59
N LYS A 144 8.00 19.15 -14.21
CA LYS A 144 7.41 17.80 -14.13
C LYS A 144 8.32 16.67 -14.61
N ASP A 145 9.05 16.89 -15.70
CA ASP A 145 9.87 15.85 -16.33
C ASP A 145 11.18 15.66 -15.57
N GLY A 146 11.87 16.77 -15.24
CA GLY A 146 13.07 16.72 -14.40
C GLY A 146 12.82 16.11 -13.02
N PHE A 147 11.68 16.44 -12.41
CA PHE A 147 11.27 15.84 -11.13
C PHE A 147 11.14 14.32 -11.23
N LEU A 148 10.52 13.82 -12.30
CA LEU A 148 10.34 12.39 -12.51
C LEU A 148 11.67 11.69 -12.78
N GLU A 149 12.54 12.27 -13.61
CA GLU A 149 13.86 11.73 -13.91
C GLU A 149 14.73 11.61 -12.65
N GLU A 150 14.75 12.66 -11.82
CA GLU A 150 15.45 12.66 -10.55
C GLU A 150 14.87 11.64 -9.56
N LEU A 151 13.54 11.53 -9.48
CA LEU A 151 12.89 10.53 -8.66
C LEU A 151 13.34 9.12 -9.08
N VAL A 152 13.28 8.81 -10.37
CA VAL A 152 13.71 7.52 -10.92
C VAL A 152 15.17 7.24 -10.56
N SER A 153 16.06 8.22 -10.72
CA SER A 153 17.47 8.10 -10.36
C SER A 153 17.68 7.81 -8.86
N ARG A 154 17.03 8.58 -7.98
CA ARG A 154 17.15 8.45 -6.52
C ARG A 154 16.62 7.13 -5.98
N ILE A 155 15.57 6.58 -6.59
CA ILE A 155 14.98 5.30 -6.19
C ILE A 155 15.83 4.13 -6.68
N LYS A 156 16.31 4.17 -7.92
CA LYS A 156 17.22 3.13 -8.45
C LYS A 156 18.53 3.03 -7.68
N THR A 157 19.04 4.17 -7.21
CA THR A 157 20.27 4.26 -6.40
C THR A 157 20.01 4.19 -4.89
N SER A 158 18.79 3.82 -4.47
CA SER A 158 18.42 3.83 -3.06
C SER A 158 19.07 2.74 -2.21
N GLY A 159 19.43 1.61 -2.84
CA GLY A 159 19.84 0.40 -2.14
C GLY A 159 18.68 -0.36 -1.46
N VAL A 160 17.44 0.14 -1.59
CA VAL A 160 16.23 -0.49 -1.06
C VAL A 160 15.75 -1.54 -2.06
N ALA A 161 15.92 -2.81 -1.72
CA ALA A 161 15.33 -3.91 -2.50
C ALA A 161 13.82 -4.02 -2.23
N PRO A 162 13.05 -4.70 -3.10
CA PRO A 162 11.66 -5.07 -2.79
C PRO A 162 11.54 -5.72 -1.41
N PHE A 163 10.47 -5.40 -0.69
CA PHE A 163 10.27 -5.81 0.71
C PHE A 163 8.79 -5.97 1.03
N ASP A 164 8.49 -6.65 2.13
CA ASP A 164 7.13 -6.86 2.60
C ASP A 164 6.84 -6.05 3.86
N LEU A 165 5.61 -5.57 3.95
CA LEU A 165 5.03 -4.93 5.11
C LEU A 165 3.87 -5.76 5.65
N ALA A 166 3.58 -5.60 6.94
CA ALA A 166 2.40 -6.18 7.59
C ALA A 166 1.66 -5.11 8.40
N PRO A 167 0.32 -5.17 8.47
CA PRO A 167 -0.44 -4.36 9.42
C PRO A 167 -0.04 -4.68 10.85
N ARG A 168 -0.03 -3.66 11.71
CA ARG A 168 0.30 -3.76 13.13
C ARG A 168 -0.79 -3.27 14.07
N GLY A 169 -1.74 -2.53 13.55
CA GLY A 169 -2.84 -2.01 14.32
C GLY A 169 -3.80 -1.21 13.46
N LEU A 170 -4.96 -0.94 14.05
CA LEU A 170 -6.03 -0.16 13.45
C LEU A 170 -6.14 1.16 14.22
N GLU A 171 -6.15 2.29 13.52
CA GLU A 171 -6.24 3.61 14.15
C GLU A 171 -7.14 4.56 13.35
N TRP A 172 -7.64 5.58 14.03
CA TRP A 172 -8.29 6.72 13.40
C TRP A 172 -7.35 7.91 13.23
N HIS A 173 -7.22 8.40 12.00
CA HIS A 173 -6.48 9.62 11.67
C HIS A 173 -7.43 10.73 11.20
N ARG A 174 -7.45 11.87 11.88
CA ARG A 174 -8.25 13.03 11.49
C ARG A 174 -7.38 14.06 10.78
N THR A 175 -7.77 14.50 9.58
CA THR A 175 -7.10 15.63 8.93
C THR A 175 -7.95 16.89 9.03
N GLN A 176 -7.33 18.00 9.43
CA GLN A 176 -8.02 19.30 9.50
C GLN A 176 -8.40 19.77 8.10
N GLU A 177 -7.54 19.51 7.11
CA GLU A 177 -7.67 19.98 5.74
C GLU A 177 -8.89 19.40 5.02
N SER A 178 -9.24 18.15 5.28
CA SER A 178 -10.35 17.49 4.57
C SER A 178 -11.65 17.47 5.36
N ALA A 179 -11.61 17.86 6.64
CA ALA A 179 -12.70 17.60 7.55
C ALA A 179 -13.19 16.12 7.50
N ARG A 180 -12.29 15.15 7.23
CA ARG A 180 -12.55 13.71 7.36
C ARG A 180 -11.66 12.99 8.37
N SER A 181 -12.22 11.92 8.91
CA SER A 181 -11.57 10.89 9.71
C SER A 181 -11.30 9.68 8.83
N PHE A 182 -10.10 9.15 8.87
CA PHE A 182 -9.69 7.97 8.11
C PHE A 182 -9.47 6.83 9.09
N LEU A 183 -10.05 5.68 8.78
CA LEU A 183 -9.71 4.43 9.45
C LEU A 183 -8.52 3.82 8.72
N VAL A 184 -7.41 3.65 9.44
CA VAL A 184 -6.11 3.32 8.85
C VAL A 184 -5.50 2.08 9.50
N LEU A 185 -4.84 1.27 8.67
CA LEU A 185 -3.94 0.21 9.12
C LEU A 185 -2.54 0.79 9.26
N ARG A 186 -1.98 0.81 10.48
CA ARG A 186 -0.56 1.08 10.67
C ARG A 186 0.25 -0.10 10.14
N VAL A 187 1.37 0.17 9.47
CA VAL A 187 2.19 -0.87 8.84
C VAL A 187 3.61 -0.85 9.37
N ALA A 188 4.24 -2.01 9.44
CA ALA A 188 5.67 -2.16 9.69
C ALA A 188 6.32 -3.16 8.74
N SER A 189 7.65 -3.15 8.67
CA SER A 189 8.41 -4.19 8.00
C SER A 189 8.03 -5.56 8.55
N ALA A 190 7.62 -6.45 7.66
CA ALA A 190 7.45 -7.85 7.99
C ALA A 190 8.85 -8.41 8.22
N VAL A 191 9.26 -8.56 9.48
CA VAL A 191 10.56 -9.16 9.82
C VAL A 191 10.56 -10.57 9.24
N SER A 192 11.51 -10.86 8.35
CA SER A 192 11.75 -12.24 7.92
C SER A 192 12.16 -13.03 9.16
N SER A 193 11.35 -14.01 9.54
CA SER A 193 11.55 -14.89 10.69
C SER A 193 12.78 -15.81 10.60
N ASP A 194 13.80 -15.46 9.81
CA ASP A 194 15.02 -16.24 9.60
C ASP A 194 16.17 -15.83 10.55
N ALA A 195 15.91 -14.98 11.54
CA ALA A 195 16.89 -14.54 12.52
C ALA A 195 16.35 -14.59 13.96
N VAL A 196 15.82 -15.75 14.38
CA VAL A 196 15.76 -16.09 15.81
C VAL A 196 16.98 -16.95 16.12
N SER A 197 18.08 -16.30 16.47
CA SER A 197 19.22 -16.97 17.11
C SER A 197 18.72 -17.63 18.40
N ALA A 198 18.98 -18.93 18.53
CA ALA A 198 18.61 -19.75 19.67
C ALA A 198 19.03 -19.14 21.02
N PRO A 199 18.22 -19.29 22.09
CA PRO A 199 18.63 -18.88 23.42
C PRO A 199 19.74 -19.82 23.93
N GLY A 200 20.92 -19.25 24.20
CA GLY A 200 22.03 -19.93 24.86
C GLY A 200 21.69 -20.30 26.32
N PRO A 201 22.42 -21.26 26.91
CA PRO A 201 22.05 -21.87 28.18
C PRO A 201 22.21 -20.90 29.36
N VAL A 202 21.22 -20.97 30.26
CA VAL A 202 21.16 -20.29 31.55
C VAL A 202 22.06 -20.97 32.57
N ASP A 203 23.16 -20.31 32.96
CA ASP A 203 23.92 -20.68 34.15
C ASP A 203 23.39 -19.93 35.38
N HIS A 204 23.08 -20.72 36.40
CA HIS A 204 22.70 -20.28 37.74
C HIS A 204 23.95 -19.99 38.57
N ASN A 205 24.06 -18.81 39.20
CA ASN A 205 24.50 -18.68 40.60
C ASN A 205 24.56 -17.22 41.13
N ALA A 206 24.23 -17.12 42.44
CA ALA A 206 24.72 -16.19 43.46
C ALA A 206 24.07 -14.79 43.69
N ALA A 207 23.13 -14.80 44.64
CA ALA A 207 22.97 -13.96 45.85
C ALA A 207 23.55 -12.52 45.98
N CYS A 208 22.63 -11.59 46.31
CA CYS A 208 22.61 -10.48 47.28
C CYS A 208 23.89 -9.68 47.63
N THR A 209 23.83 -8.34 47.48
CA THR A 209 23.76 -7.35 48.59
C THR A 209 23.78 -5.89 48.08
N GLU A 210 23.01 -5.02 48.73
CA GLU A 210 23.06 -3.56 48.59
C GLU A 210 24.21 -2.98 49.44
N LYS A 211 25.01 -2.06 48.88
CA LYS A 211 25.29 -0.70 49.42
C LYS A 211 26.42 0.03 48.68
N ASP A 212 26.22 1.34 48.65
CA ASP A 212 27.19 2.45 48.54
C ASP A 212 27.55 3.12 47.21
N LYS A 213 27.60 4.44 47.35
CA LYS A 213 27.62 5.53 46.37
C LYS A 213 29.01 5.83 45.79
N LYS A 214 28.99 6.32 44.55
CA LYS A 214 29.89 7.33 43.93
C LYS A 214 31.40 7.00 43.84
N LYS A 215 31.89 6.76 42.62
CA LYS A 215 32.80 7.69 41.89
C LYS A 215 33.03 7.25 40.44
N ALA A 216 33.34 8.25 39.62
CA ALA A 216 33.40 8.29 38.16
C ALA A 216 34.27 7.23 37.46
N SER A 217 33.81 6.78 36.28
CA SER A 217 34.66 6.66 35.10
C SER A 217 33.84 6.56 33.80
N THR A 218 34.30 7.37 32.85
CA THR A 218 34.23 7.28 31.39
C THR A 218 33.90 5.90 30.80
N GLY A 219 32.94 5.81 29.89
CA GLY A 219 32.87 4.69 28.93
C GLY A 219 31.47 4.31 28.45
N SER A 220 31.29 4.39 27.13
CA SER A 220 30.23 3.79 26.31
C SER A 220 28.80 4.31 26.47
N ASN A 221 28.48 5.33 25.67
CA ASN A 221 27.19 5.43 25.00
C ASN A 221 26.93 4.14 24.21
N GLN A 222 26.36 3.13 24.85
CA GLN A 222 25.54 2.17 24.12
C GLN A 222 24.21 2.86 23.87
N GLN A 223 24.15 3.57 22.74
CA GLN A 223 22.89 3.89 22.09
C GLN A 223 22.13 2.57 21.96
N GLN A 224 21.09 2.39 22.77
CA GLN A 224 20.00 1.52 22.43
C GLN A 224 19.48 2.05 21.09
N GLN A 225 19.91 1.43 20.00
CA GLN A 225 19.30 1.64 18.70
C GLN A 225 17.86 1.13 18.85
N GLU A 226 16.93 2.04 19.11
CA GLU A 226 15.51 1.81 18.90
C GLU A 226 15.39 1.22 17.49
N GLN A 227 15.07 -0.07 17.40
CA GLN A 227 14.97 -0.79 16.13
C GLN A 227 13.91 -0.07 15.28
N GLN A 228 14.33 0.64 14.24
CA GLN A 228 13.42 1.20 13.24
C GLN A 228 12.57 0.06 12.67
N GLN A 229 11.27 0.16 12.85
CA GLN A 229 10.21 -0.76 12.45
C GLN A 229 9.98 -0.71 10.94
N ASN A 230 10.35 0.38 10.27
CA ASN A 230 10.15 0.67 8.85
C ASN A 230 11.41 1.28 8.21
N PRO A 231 12.58 0.61 8.20
CA PRO A 231 13.80 1.20 7.68
C PRO A 231 13.73 1.44 6.16
N GLN A 232 13.10 0.54 5.40
CA GLN A 232 12.92 0.69 3.95
C GLN A 232 12.01 1.89 3.60
N LEU A 233 10.81 1.96 4.20
CA LEU A 233 9.89 3.08 3.97
C LEU A 233 10.48 4.40 4.46
N THR A 234 11.20 4.41 5.58
CA THR A 234 11.89 5.60 6.09
C THR A 234 12.94 6.10 5.10
N ASN A 235 13.74 5.20 4.51
CA ASN A 235 14.72 5.56 3.47
C ASN A 235 14.04 6.17 2.23
N LEU A 236 12.97 5.52 1.73
CA LEU A 236 12.21 6.01 0.58
C LEU A 236 11.58 7.39 0.88
N LEU A 237 10.96 7.55 2.05
CA LEU A 237 10.38 8.81 2.50
C LEU A 237 11.43 9.91 2.59
N GLN A 238 12.62 9.64 3.15
CA GLN A 238 13.70 10.63 3.24
C GLN A 238 14.13 11.12 1.85
N ARG A 239 14.27 10.21 0.88
CA ARG A 239 14.62 10.53 -0.50
C ARG A 239 13.53 11.34 -1.20
N CYS A 240 12.27 10.92 -1.05
CA CYS A 240 11.12 11.66 -1.55
C CYS A 240 11.07 13.06 -0.93
N ASN A 241 11.23 13.17 0.39
CA ASN A 241 11.25 14.44 1.12
C ASN A 241 12.38 15.37 0.68
N ALA A 242 13.58 14.85 0.41
CA ALA A 242 14.68 15.63 -0.13
C ALA A 242 14.32 16.19 -1.52
N LEU A 243 13.84 15.33 -2.42
CA LEU A 243 13.44 15.74 -3.77
C LEU A 243 12.32 16.79 -3.74
N VAL A 244 11.24 16.57 -2.99
CA VAL A 244 10.13 17.55 -2.96
C VAL A 244 10.57 18.90 -2.40
N LYS A 245 11.50 18.93 -1.44
CA LYS A 245 12.06 20.19 -0.91
C LYS A 245 12.88 20.95 -1.95
N GLU A 246 13.68 20.25 -2.76
CA GLU A 246 14.45 20.85 -3.85
C GLU A 246 13.53 21.52 -4.89
N TYR A 247 12.34 20.95 -5.08
CA TYR A 247 11.27 21.52 -5.92
C TYR A 247 10.36 22.50 -5.16
N LYS A 248 10.79 22.97 -3.99
CA LYS A 248 10.11 23.98 -3.14
C LYS A 248 8.70 23.54 -2.69
N GLN A 249 8.48 22.25 -2.56
CA GLN A 249 7.24 21.66 -2.05
C GLN A 249 7.39 21.24 -0.58
N PRO A 250 6.30 21.25 0.21
CA PRO A 250 6.37 20.86 1.60
C PRO A 250 6.62 19.35 1.75
N PRO A 251 7.56 18.92 2.61
CA PRO A 251 7.78 17.52 2.92
C PRO A 251 6.61 16.88 3.67
N LEU A 252 6.49 15.56 3.58
CA LEU A 252 5.58 14.76 4.39
C LEU A 252 6.22 14.43 5.76
N TYR A 253 5.41 14.44 6.83
CA TYR A 253 5.81 14.13 8.21
C TYR A 253 6.88 15.02 8.87
N ALA A 254 7.22 16.18 8.30
CA ALA A 254 8.24 17.08 8.88
C ALA A 254 7.89 17.66 10.27
N PHE A 255 6.68 17.40 10.80
CA PHE A 255 6.19 17.92 12.07
C PHE A 255 6.28 16.95 13.26
N LYS A 256 6.78 15.71 13.11
CA LYS A 256 6.95 14.81 14.25
C LYS A 256 8.42 14.47 14.47
N ALA A 257 8.98 15.07 15.52
CA ALA A 257 10.29 14.75 16.09
C ALA A 257 10.35 13.34 16.74
N ASN A 258 9.23 12.63 16.77
CA ASN A 258 9.20 11.21 17.13
C ASN A 258 9.28 10.42 15.83
N ASN A 259 10.45 9.80 15.60
CA ASN A 259 10.78 8.81 14.57
C ASN A 259 9.60 8.50 13.63
N GLY A 260 9.69 8.93 12.35
CA GLY A 260 8.65 8.75 11.30
C GLY A 260 8.25 7.30 10.99
N ASP A 261 8.72 6.39 11.80
CA ASP A 261 8.54 4.95 11.84
C ASP A 261 7.11 4.52 12.16
N ASP A 262 6.38 5.25 13.03
CA ASP A 262 4.97 5.00 13.37
C ASP A 262 3.98 5.81 12.50
N ALA A 263 4.49 6.53 11.48
CA ALA A 263 3.67 7.43 10.67
C ALA A 263 3.02 6.74 9.45
N PHE A 264 3.58 5.62 9.00
CA PHE A 264 3.15 4.92 7.79
C PHE A 264 1.85 4.15 8.02
N HIS A 265 0.89 4.38 7.14
CA HIS A 265 -0.43 3.78 7.25
C HIS A 265 -1.11 3.63 5.89
N ILE A 266 -2.09 2.72 5.83
CA ILE A 266 -2.95 2.48 4.69
C ILE A 266 -4.38 2.85 5.11
N SER A 267 -4.99 3.82 4.43
CA SER A 267 -6.40 4.15 4.69
C SER A 267 -7.31 3.11 4.05
N ILE A 268 -8.21 2.50 4.84
CA ILE A 268 -9.16 1.47 4.36
C ILE A 268 -10.61 1.97 4.30
N ALA A 269 -10.93 2.99 5.08
CA ALA A 269 -12.23 3.65 5.07
C ALA A 269 -12.12 5.10 5.59
N TRP A 270 -13.19 5.88 5.43
CA TRP A 270 -13.29 7.22 5.99
C TRP A 270 -14.71 7.57 6.45
N SER A 271 -14.82 8.60 7.29
CA SER A 271 -16.08 9.19 7.77
C SER A 271 -15.94 10.70 7.96
N PHE A 272 -17.04 11.44 7.96
CA PHE A 272 -17.04 12.85 8.38
C PHE A 272 -17.01 13.00 9.91
N ALA A 273 -17.55 12.03 10.63
CA ALA A 273 -17.64 12.05 12.09
C ALA A 273 -16.24 12.07 12.73
N PRO A 274 -15.98 12.92 13.75
CA PRO A 274 -14.71 12.92 14.46
C PRO A 274 -14.52 11.61 15.26
N PRO A 275 -13.28 11.11 15.43
CA PRO A 275 -13.03 9.89 16.19
C PRO A 275 -12.99 10.22 17.67
N THR A 276 -14.17 10.35 18.29
CA THR A 276 -14.32 10.53 19.74
C THR A 276 -13.67 9.36 20.49
N PRO A 277 -13.34 9.52 21.80
CA PRO A 277 -12.82 8.41 22.60
C PRO A 277 -13.71 7.15 22.53
N GLU A 278 -15.02 7.34 22.50
CA GLU A 278 -16.01 6.26 22.37
C GLU A 278 -15.92 5.55 21.01
N VAL A 279 -15.78 6.30 19.91
CA VAL A 279 -15.57 5.72 18.57
C VAL A 279 -14.29 4.89 18.52
N LYS A 280 -13.20 5.40 19.11
CA LYS A 280 -11.92 4.69 19.17
C LYS A 280 -12.04 3.41 20.01
N GLN A 281 -12.70 3.50 21.16
CA GLN A 281 -12.93 2.35 22.04
C GLN A 281 -13.76 1.27 21.34
N ARG A 282 -14.91 1.63 20.75
CA ARG A 282 -15.76 0.68 19.99
C ARG A 282 -15.00 0.03 18.83
N THR A 283 -14.15 0.81 18.16
CA THR A 283 -13.31 0.28 17.07
C THR A 283 -12.33 -0.75 17.59
N GLU A 284 -11.66 -0.50 18.72
CA GLU A 284 -10.75 -1.47 19.34
C GLU A 284 -11.49 -2.70 19.87
N GLU A 285 -12.67 -2.55 20.46
CA GLU A 285 -13.52 -3.67 20.89
C GLU A 285 -13.85 -4.60 19.72
N VAL A 286 -14.27 -4.05 18.58
CA VAL A 286 -14.54 -4.84 17.36
C VAL A 286 -13.26 -5.46 16.81
N PHE A 287 -12.16 -4.71 16.78
CA PHE A 287 -10.88 -5.20 16.26
C PHE A 287 -10.25 -6.30 17.14
N ALA A 288 -10.50 -6.28 18.45
CA ALA A 288 -10.05 -7.31 19.39
C ALA A 288 -10.99 -8.53 19.43
N CYS A 289 -12.29 -8.34 19.15
CA CYS A 289 -13.27 -9.40 19.24
C CYS A 289 -13.21 -10.37 18.05
N HIS A 290 -13.15 -11.67 18.34
CA HIS A 290 -13.11 -12.73 17.34
C HIS A 290 -14.48 -13.07 16.74
N SER A 291 -15.56 -12.44 17.22
CA SER A 291 -16.93 -12.82 16.89
C SER A 291 -17.41 -12.35 15.52
N SER A 292 -16.60 -11.62 14.75
CA SER A 292 -17.05 -10.91 13.54
C SER A 292 -16.68 -11.54 12.19
N GLY A 293 -16.30 -12.84 12.18
CA GLY A 293 -15.97 -13.59 10.96
C GLY A 293 -14.57 -13.33 10.40
N THR A 294 -13.89 -12.30 10.90
CA THR A 294 -12.44 -12.07 10.70
C THR A 294 -11.79 -11.86 12.06
N THR A 295 -10.62 -12.44 12.27
CA THR A 295 -9.81 -12.29 13.48
C THR A 295 -8.80 -11.15 13.35
N ARG A 296 -8.41 -10.57 14.50
CA ARG A 296 -7.28 -9.63 14.57
C ARG A 296 -6.03 -10.20 13.89
N ASP A 297 -5.77 -11.48 14.12
CA ASP A 297 -4.59 -12.18 13.61
C ASP A 297 -4.60 -12.31 12.09
N GLU A 298 -5.76 -12.50 11.46
CA GLU A 298 -5.86 -12.48 10.00
C GLU A 298 -5.51 -11.11 9.41
N ILE A 299 -5.91 -10.03 10.07
CA ILE A 299 -5.60 -8.66 9.63
C ILE A 299 -4.10 -8.37 9.81
N LEU A 300 -3.54 -8.73 10.96
CA LEU A 300 -2.09 -8.60 11.22
C LEU A 300 -1.25 -9.57 10.36
N GLY A 301 -1.87 -10.67 9.92
CA GLY A 301 -1.31 -11.65 9.00
C GLY A 301 -1.27 -11.21 7.54
N LEU A 302 -1.95 -10.12 7.17
CA LEU A 302 -1.91 -9.58 5.82
C LEU A 302 -0.47 -9.20 5.43
N ARG A 303 -0.17 -9.30 4.13
CA ARG A 303 1.12 -8.93 3.56
C ARG A 303 0.92 -7.93 2.43
N VAL A 304 1.72 -6.89 2.49
CA VAL A 304 1.75 -5.81 1.50
C VAL A 304 3.14 -5.84 0.87
N HIS A 305 3.21 -6.41 -0.33
CA HIS A 305 4.44 -6.46 -1.10
C HIS A 305 4.73 -5.10 -1.72
N VAL A 306 5.96 -4.61 -1.57
CA VAL A 306 6.42 -3.34 -2.13
C VAL A 306 7.54 -3.61 -3.13
N ASP A 307 7.24 -3.41 -4.40
CA ASP A 307 8.19 -3.61 -5.52
C ASP A 307 8.67 -2.28 -6.13
N GLY A 308 8.09 -1.16 -5.73
CA GLY A 308 8.23 0.12 -6.40
C GLY A 308 7.44 1.22 -5.71
N ILE A 309 7.65 2.44 -6.20
CA ILE A 309 6.81 3.59 -5.86
C ILE A 309 6.04 4.03 -7.12
N LYS A 310 4.88 4.63 -6.93
CA LYS A 310 4.11 5.29 -7.97
C LYS A 310 4.31 6.80 -7.88
N ALA A 311 4.55 7.43 -9.02
CA ALA A 311 4.54 8.87 -9.18
C ALA A 311 3.33 9.26 -10.04
N LYS A 312 2.31 9.84 -9.40
CA LYS A 312 1.21 10.46 -10.13
C LYS A 312 1.57 11.91 -10.42
N ILE A 313 1.56 12.30 -11.69
CA ILE A 313 1.81 13.68 -12.15
C ILE A 313 0.70 14.07 -13.12
N GLY A 314 -0.24 14.90 -12.65
CA GLY A 314 -1.48 15.16 -13.34
C GLY A 314 -2.32 13.89 -13.50
N ASN A 315 -2.53 13.46 -14.75
CA ASN A 315 -3.28 12.26 -15.08
C ASN A 315 -2.40 11.05 -15.39
N VAL A 316 -1.08 11.21 -15.38
CA VAL A 316 -0.15 10.11 -15.67
C VAL A 316 0.32 9.51 -14.35
N VAL A 317 0.32 8.18 -14.26
CA VAL A 317 0.92 7.44 -13.16
C VAL A 317 2.10 6.65 -13.72
N THR A 318 3.27 6.84 -13.11
CA THR A 318 4.51 6.15 -13.48
C THR A 318 4.95 5.24 -12.35
N HIS A 319 5.14 3.96 -12.64
CA HIS A 319 5.79 3.02 -11.72
C HIS A 319 7.31 3.17 -11.78
N VAL A 320 7.92 3.36 -10.61
CA VAL A 320 9.36 3.45 -10.41
C VAL A 320 9.78 2.22 -9.59
N PRO A 321 10.29 1.16 -10.23
CA PRO A 321 10.62 -0.08 -9.54
C PRO A 321 11.81 0.10 -8.60
N LEU A 322 11.79 -0.64 -7.49
CA LEU A 322 12.91 -0.78 -6.58
C LEU A 322 14.01 -1.65 -7.21
N PRO A 323 15.30 -1.36 -6.93
CA PRO A 323 16.41 -2.15 -7.47
C PRO A 323 16.38 -3.60 -6.97
N VAL A 324 16.36 -4.56 -7.90
CA VAL A 324 16.52 -5.98 -7.57
C VAL A 324 17.98 -6.26 -7.25
N ARG A 325 18.26 -6.83 -6.07
CA ARG A 325 19.61 -7.31 -5.73
C ARG A 325 19.96 -8.48 -6.67
N LYS A 326 20.89 -8.26 -7.60
CA LYS A 326 21.53 -9.39 -8.30
C LYS A 326 22.33 -10.17 -7.25
N LYS A 327 22.02 -11.45 -7.04
CA LYS A 327 22.92 -12.34 -6.30
C LYS A 327 24.22 -12.38 -7.09
N THR A 328 25.28 -11.77 -6.56
CA THR A 328 26.65 -12.09 -6.98
C THR A 328 26.87 -13.55 -6.64
N GLY A 329 26.92 -14.38 -7.67
CA GLY A 329 27.30 -15.79 -7.57
C GLY A 329 28.78 -15.96 -7.29
#